data_AF-A0A948CEB5-F1
#
_entry.id   AF-A0A948CEB5-F1
#
_cell.length_a   1.000
_cell.length_b   1.000
_cell.length_c   1.000
_cell.angle_alpha   90.00
_cell.angle_beta   90.00
_cell.angle_gamma   90.00
#
_symmetry.space_group_name_H-M   'P 1'
#
loop_
_entity.id
_entity.type
_entity.pdbx_description
1 polymer ?
#
loop_
_entity_poly.entity_id
_entity_poly.type
_entity_poly.pdbx_seq_one_letter_code
_entity_poly.pdbx_strand_id
1 'polypeptide(L)'
;AITIDGIPENLALGVALIGAGPLQVASLSGSIFLSNLPEAAGGAQEMAEGRSRARVMALWTATAVLLSVAALVGNLALDDVPSSALGLIRCFAAGAVVASLSTEVFPKAFREARYETGVATAAGLVLAIALDQLG
;
A
#
# COMPACT_ATOMS: atom_id res chain seq x y z
N ALA A 1 0.97 13.68 -12.14
CA ALA A 1 1.35 12.32 -12.56
C ALA A 1 1.43 11.43 -11.31
N ILE A 2 0.28 11.17 -10.67
CA ILE A 2 0.22 10.50 -9.35
C ILE A 2 -0.51 9.15 -9.42
N THR A 3 -1.04 8.76 -10.59
CA THR A 3 -2.10 7.73 -10.63
C THR A 3 -1.58 6.29 -10.74
N ILE A 4 -0.28 6.07 -11.00
CA ILE A 4 0.28 4.71 -11.14
C ILE A 4 1.34 4.39 -10.09
N ASP A 5 2.16 5.36 -9.66
CA ASP A 5 3.24 5.15 -8.68
C ASP A 5 2.73 4.51 -7.36
N GLY A 6 1.51 4.82 -6.94
CA GLY A 6 0.91 4.28 -5.71
C GLY A 6 0.27 2.89 -5.84
N ILE A 7 0.06 2.36 -7.06
CA ILE A 7 -0.55 1.03 -7.25
C ILE A 7 0.33 -0.07 -6.63
N PRO A 8 1.65 -0.09 -6.89
CA PRO A 8 2.49 -1.16 -6.40
C PRO A 8 2.75 -1.08 -4.89
N GLU A 9 2.81 0.13 -4.34
CA GLU A 9 2.89 0.34 -2.89
C GLU A 9 1.62 -0.17 -2.19
N ASN A 10 0.43 0.23 -2.66
CA ASN A 10 -0.83 -0.26 -2.13
C ASN A 10 -0.99 -1.78 -2.28
N LEU A 11 -0.49 -2.36 -3.38
CA LEU A 11 -0.48 -3.81 -3.59
C LEU A 11 0.44 -4.53 -2.59
N ALA A 12 1.64 -4.00 -2.34
CA ALA A 12 2.57 -4.54 -1.35
C ALA A 12 1.93 -4.57 0.05
N LEU A 13 1.34 -3.45 0.44
CA LEU A 13 0.69 -3.27 1.73
C LEU A 13 -0.54 -4.19 1.88
N GLY A 14 -1.37 -4.33 0.84
CA GLY A 14 -2.53 -5.21 0.85
C GLY A 14 -2.17 -6.69 1.02
N VAL A 15 -1.09 -7.14 0.40
CA VAL A 15 -0.64 -8.53 0.48
C VAL A 15 0.01 -8.86 1.82
N ALA A 16 0.68 -7.90 2.44
CA ALA A 16 1.21 -8.05 3.80
C ALA A 16 0.11 -8.31 4.85
N LEU A 17 -1.13 -7.85 4.59
CA LEU A 17 -2.26 -8.04 5.51
C LEU A 17 -2.95 -9.40 5.35
N ILE A 18 -2.78 -10.09 4.21
CA ILE A 18 -3.45 -11.37 3.96
C ILE A 18 -2.91 -12.41 4.95
N GLY A 19 -3.75 -12.93 5.83
CA GLY A 19 -3.41 -13.95 6.82
C GLY A 19 -2.47 -13.48 7.94
N ALA A 20 -2.32 -12.17 8.12
CA ALA A 20 -1.68 -11.59 9.29
C ALA A 20 -2.60 -11.71 10.53
N GLY A 21 -2.01 -11.75 11.73
CA GLY A 21 -2.79 -11.80 12.96
C GLY A 21 -3.58 -10.50 13.21
N PRO A 22 -4.67 -10.51 14.01
CA PRO A 22 -5.52 -9.34 14.22
C PRO A 22 -4.76 -8.10 14.71
N LEU A 23 -3.76 -8.27 15.57
CA LEU A 23 -2.94 -7.17 16.10
C LEU A 23 -2.01 -6.59 15.02
N GLN A 24 -1.42 -7.43 14.17
CA GLN A 24 -0.57 -7.01 13.05
C GLN A 24 -1.39 -6.31 11.98
N VAL A 25 -2.59 -6.80 11.67
CA VAL A 25 -3.52 -6.14 10.76
C VAL A 25 -3.88 -4.76 11.29
N ALA A 26 -4.19 -4.63 12.59
CA ALA A 26 -4.53 -3.35 13.19
C ALA A 26 -3.35 -2.35 13.17
N SER A 27 -2.15 -2.79 13.54
CA SER A 27 -0.96 -1.93 13.57
C SER A 27 -0.53 -1.51 12.16
N LEU A 28 -0.46 -2.44 11.21
CA LEU A 28 -0.10 -2.17 9.82
C LEU A 28 -1.15 -1.29 9.14
N SER A 29 -2.44 -1.62 9.26
CA SER A 29 -3.51 -0.80 8.66
C SER A 29 -3.55 0.60 9.25
N GLY A 30 -3.31 0.74 10.57
CA GLY A 30 -3.18 2.03 11.23
C GLY A 30 -1.98 2.83 10.71
N SER A 31 -0.82 2.20 10.56
CA SER A 31 0.38 2.82 9.98
C SER A 31 0.15 3.26 8.54
N ILE A 32 -0.45 2.40 7.70
CA ILE A 32 -0.78 2.69 6.31
C ILE A 32 -1.73 3.88 6.24
N PHE A 33 -2.81 3.86 7.02
CA PHE A 33 -3.79 4.94 7.08
C PHE A 33 -3.13 6.27 7.44
N LEU A 34 -2.29 6.30 8.48
CA LEU A 34 -1.59 7.51 8.91
C LEU A 34 -0.58 8.00 7.86
N SER A 35 0.13 7.10 7.19
CA SER A 35 1.10 7.47 6.14
C SER A 35 0.45 8.07 4.90
N ASN A 36 -0.76 7.60 4.54
CA ASN A 36 -1.50 8.06 3.37
C ASN A 36 -2.39 9.29 3.67
N LEU A 37 -2.58 9.65 4.95
CA LEU A 37 -3.43 10.77 5.35
C LEU A 37 -2.99 12.13 4.75
N PRO A 38 -1.69 12.51 4.75
CA PRO A 38 -1.25 13.77 4.17
C PRO A 38 -1.47 13.83 2.66
N GLU A 39 -1.24 12.72 1.95
CA GLU A 39 -1.44 12.63 0.51
C GLU A 39 -2.92 12.70 0.12
N ALA A 40 -3.77 11.97 0.86
CA ALA A 40 -5.22 12.05 0.70
C ALA A 40 -5.76 13.47 0.95
N ALA A 41 -5.25 14.16 1.97
CA ALA A 41 -5.59 15.55 2.24
C ALA A 41 -5.17 16.50 1.10
N GLY A 42 -3.94 16.33 0.58
CA GLY A 42 -3.44 17.08 -0.58
C GLY A 42 -4.31 16.87 -1.82
N GLY A 43 -4.62 15.62 -2.16
CA GLY A 43 -5.48 15.29 -3.30
C GLY A 43 -6.92 15.79 -3.16
N ALA A 44 -7.47 15.80 -1.93
CA ALA A 44 -8.77 16.40 -1.65
C ALA A 44 -8.76 17.92 -1.81
N GLN A 45 -7.67 18.58 -1.39
CA GLN A 45 -7.50 20.03 -1.54
C GLN A 45 -7.41 20.42 -3.02
N GLU A 46 -6.59 19.73 -3.81
CA GLU A 46 -6.45 19.96 -5.26
C GLU A 46 -7.80 19.79 -5.98
N MET A 47 -8.58 18.76 -5.60
CA MET A 47 -9.89 18.54 -6.19
C MET A 47 -10.91 19.64 -5.83
N ALA A 48 -10.75 20.29 -4.68
CA ALA A 48 -11.61 21.38 -4.22
C ALA A 48 -11.34 22.71 -4.95
N GLU A 49 -10.22 22.84 -5.67
CA GLU A 49 -9.93 24.05 -6.47
C GLU A 49 -10.84 24.19 -7.70
N GLY A 50 -11.37 23.06 -8.22
CA GLY A 50 -12.25 23.03 -9.40
C GLY A 50 -13.65 22.44 -9.15
N ARG A 51 -13.99 22.05 -7.92
CA ARG A 51 -15.25 21.39 -7.57
C ARG A 51 -15.80 21.87 -6.24
N SER A 52 -17.12 21.79 -6.04
CA SER A 52 -17.72 22.10 -4.75
C SER A 52 -17.27 21.12 -3.67
N ARG A 53 -17.05 21.62 -2.44
CA ARG A 53 -16.65 20.79 -1.29
C ARG A 53 -17.60 19.61 -1.06
N ALA A 54 -18.90 19.80 -1.27
CA ALA A 54 -19.90 18.73 -1.17
C ALA A 54 -19.66 17.60 -2.19
N ARG A 55 -19.29 17.93 -3.44
CA ARG A 55 -18.98 16.93 -4.47
C ARG A 55 -17.67 16.19 -4.16
N VAL A 56 -16.66 16.91 -3.65
CA VAL A 56 -15.38 16.31 -3.22
C VAL A 56 -15.63 15.32 -2.08
N MET A 57 -16.32 15.74 -1.02
CA MET A 57 -16.69 14.88 0.10
C MET A 57 -17.52 13.67 -0.34
N ALA A 58 -18.51 13.86 -1.22
CA ALA A 58 -19.32 12.75 -1.74
C ALA A 58 -18.47 11.73 -2.51
N LEU A 59 -17.51 12.18 -3.33
CA LEU A 59 -16.63 11.29 -4.09
C LEU A 59 -15.68 10.51 -3.18
N TRP A 60 -15.07 11.18 -2.21
CA TRP A 60 -14.17 10.55 -1.23
C TRP A 60 -14.93 9.55 -0.36
N THR A 61 -16.11 9.90 0.15
CA THR A 61 -16.94 8.97 0.92
C THR A 61 -17.39 7.78 0.07
N ALA A 62 -17.83 8.01 -1.17
CA ALA A 62 -18.23 6.91 -2.06
C ALA A 62 -17.05 5.97 -2.35
N THR A 63 -15.85 6.52 -2.57
CA THR A 63 -14.63 5.75 -2.80
C THR A 63 -14.24 4.96 -1.56
N ALA A 64 -14.27 5.59 -0.38
CA ALA A 64 -13.97 4.93 0.90
C ALA A 64 -14.95 3.77 1.17
N VAL A 65 -16.25 3.97 0.93
CA VAL A 65 -17.26 2.90 1.08
C VAL A 65 -17.01 1.77 0.10
N LEU A 66 -16.77 2.08 -1.18
CA LEU A 66 -16.54 1.08 -2.21
C LEU A 66 -15.30 0.23 -1.91
N LEU A 67 -14.18 0.86 -1.50
CA LEU A 67 -12.95 0.16 -1.13
C LEU A 67 -13.13 -0.66 0.15
N SER A 68 -13.86 -0.15 1.14
CA SER A 68 -14.15 -0.88 2.38
C SER A 68 -14.99 -2.14 2.12
N VAL A 69 -16.02 -2.01 1.26
CA VAL A 69 -16.84 -3.16 0.84
C VAL A 69 -16.00 -4.17 0.07
N ALA A 70 -15.16 -3.73 -0.87
CA ALA A 70 -14.27 -4.61 -1.61
C ALA A 70 -13.30 -5.37 -0.69
N ALA A 71 -12.72 -4.70 0.31
CA ALA A 71 -11.85 -5.33 1.29
C ALA A 71 -12.60 -6.35 2.16
N LEU A 72 -13.81 -6.02 2.63
CA LEU A 72 -14.64 -6.94 3.42
C LEU A 72 -15.04 -8.17 2.61
N VAL A 73 -15.51 -7.97 1.38
CA VAL A 73 -15.88 -9.06 0.47
C VAL A 73 -14.65 -9.92 0.16
N GLY A 74 -13.49 -9.31 -0.10
CA GLY A 74 -12.23 -10.02 -0.31
C GLY A 74 -11.84 -10.88 0.89
N ASN A 75 -11.95 -10.34 2.11
CA ASN A 75 -11.65 -11.09 3.34
C ASN A 75 -12.59 -12.29 3.52
N LEU A 76 -13.90 -12.09 3.34
CA LEU A 76 -14.89 -13.17 3.46
C LEU A 76 -14.76 -14.22 2.36
N ALA A 77 -14.46 -13.80 1.12
CA ALA A 77 -14.29 -14.71 0.00
C ALA A 77 -13.01 -15.55 0.09
N LEU A 78 -12.02 -15.10 0.87
CA LEU A 78 -10.72 -15.76 1.04
C LEU A 78 -10.61 -16.59 2.34
N ASP A 79 -11.62 -16.56 3.21
CA ASP A 79 -11.57 -17.16 4.56
C ASP A 79 -11.41 -18.70 4.52
N ASP A 80 -12.12 -19.37 3.61
CA ASP A 80 -12.07 -20.83 3.41
C ASP A 80 -11.09 -21.28 2.30
N VAL A 81 -10.30 -20.37 1.75
CA VAL A 81 -9.41 -20.68 0.62
C VAL A 81 -8.17 -21.45 1.12
N PRO A 82 -7.77 -22.55 0.47
CA PRO A 82 -6.57 -23.30 0.85
C PRO A 82 -5.32 -22.41 0.90
N SER A 83 -4.45 -22.68 1.87
CA SER A 83 -3.19 -21.93 2.07
C SER A 83 -2.29 -21.92 0.82
N SER A 84 -2.36 -22.97 -0.01
CA SER A 84 -1.65 -23.04 -1.29
C SER A 84 -2.15 -22.01 -2.31
N ALA A 85 -3.46 -21.78 -2.39
CA ALA A 85 -4.06 -20.80 -3.29
C ALA A 85 -3.81 -19.36 -2.80
N LEU A 86 -3.89 -19.14 -1.48
CA LEU A 86 -3.45 -17.86 -0.88
C LEU A 86 -1.96 -17.59 -1.14
N GLY A 87 -1.13 -18.63 -1.05
CA GLY A 87 0.29 -18.56 -1.38
C GLY A 87 0.54 -18.12 -2.83
N LEU A 88 -0.24 -18.62 -3.79
CA LEU A 88 -0.17 -18.19 -5.20
C LEU A 88 -0.53 -16.71 -5.37
N ILE A 89 -1.59 -16.25 -4.72
CA ILE A 89 -2.01 -14.83 -4.76
C ILE A 89 -0.90 -13.95 -4.19
N ARG A 90 -0.33 -14.33 -3.04
CA ARG A 90 0.80 -13.61 -2.41
C ARG A 90 2.04 -13.58 -3.30
N CYS A 91 2.40 -14.71 -3.93
CA CYS A 91 3.54 -14.78 -4.84
C CYS A 91 3.35 -13.89 -6.07
N PHE A 92 2.15 -13.92 -6.66
CA PHE A 92 1.82 -13.07 -7.80
C PHE A 92 1.95 -11.59 -7.45
N ALA A 93 1.38 -11.19 -6.31
CA ALA A 93 1.44 -9.81 -5.88
C ALA A 93 2.85 -9.37 -5.47
N ALA A 94 3.62 -10.23 -4.79
CA ALA A 94 5.03 -9.97 -4.51
C ALA A 94 5.83 -9.76 -5.81
N GLY A 95 5.54 -10.53 -6.86
CA GLY A 95 6.12 -10.34 -8.20
C GLY A 95 5.78 -8.97 -8.80
N ALA A 96 4.54 -8.51 -8.65
CA ALA A 96 4.13 -7.18 -9.10
C ALA A 96 4.82 -6.04 -8.33
N VAL A 97 5.03 -6.21 -7.02
CA VAL A 97 5.83 -5.27 -6.21
C VAL A 97 7.27 -5.22 -6.69
N VAL A 98 7.91 -6.38 -6.89
CA VAL A 98 9.29 -6.46 -7.41
C VAL A 98 9.39 -5.82 -8.79
N ALA A 99 8.42 -6.05 -9.67
CA ALA A 99 8.38 -5.44 -10.99
C ALA A 99 8.35 -3.92 -10.90
N SER A 100 7.45 -3.35 -10.09
CA SER A 100 7.39 -1.90 -9.88
C SER A 100 8.67 -1.30 -9.31
N LEU A 101 9.22 -1.93 -8.25
CA LEU A 101 10.47 -1.46 -7.67
C LEU A 101 11.58 -1.38 -8.72
N SER A 102 11.63 -2.39 -9.59
CA SER A 102 12.63 -2.49 -10.66
C SER A 102 12.39 -1.49 -11.79
N THR A 103 11.14 -1.25 -12.19
CA THR A 103 10.82 -0.41 -13.36
C THR A 103 10.74 1.07 -13.03
N GLU A 104 10.42 1.42 -11.79
CA GLU A 104 10.03 2.78 -11.43
C GLU A 104 10.78 3.32 -10.22
N VAL A 105 10.67 2.64 -9.07
CA VAL A 105 11.18 3.18 -7.79
C VAL A 105 12.71 3.25 -7.76
N PHE A 106 13.41 2.14 -8.05
CA PHE A 106 14.87 2.12 -8.02
C PHE A 106 15.51 2.99 -9.11
N PRO A 107 15.05 2.98 -10.38
CA PRO A 107 15.59 3.89 -11.38
C PRO A 107 15.41 5.37 -11.01
N LYS A 108 14.28 5.74 -10.43
CA LYS A 108 14.02 7.12 -9.96
C LYS A 108 14.96 7.49 -8.81
N ALA A 109 15.02 6.67 -7.77
CA ALA A 109 15.87 6.91 -6.62
C ALA A 109 17.37 6.97 -7.00
N PHE A 110 17.83 6.11 -7.90
CA PHE A 110 19.23 6.10 -8.36
C PHE A 110 19.60 7.36 -9.17
N ARG A 111 18.65 7.95 -9.91
CA ARG A 111 18.89 9.24 -10.59
C ARG A 111 19.09 10.40 -9.60
N GLU A 112 18.44 10.35 -8.45
CA GLU A 112 18.47 11.40 -7.44
C GLU A 112 19.66 11.25 -6.47
N ALA A 113 19.89 10.04 -5.94
CA ALA A 113 20.86 9.80 -4.86
C ALA A 113 21.98 8.78 -5.22
N ARG A 114 21.98 8.25 -6.44
CA ARG A 114 23.03 7.35 -6.97
C ARG A 114 23.31 6.16 -6.03
N TYR A 115 24.54 6.02 -5.54
CA TYR A 115 24.95 4.89 -4.70
C TYR A 115 24.36 4.92 -3.29
N GLU A 116 23.97 6.10 -2.79
CA GLU A 116 23.34 6.23 -1.47
C GLU A 116 21.97 5.53 -1.43
N THR A 117 21.27 5.45 -2.57
CA THR A 117 20.04 4.68 -2.73
C THR A 117 20.21 3.24 -2.28
N GLY A 118 21.28 2.57 -2.73
CA GLY A 118 21.52 1.17 -2.38
C GLY A 118 21.75 0.96 -0.89
N VAL A 119 22.51 1.86 -0.26
CA VAL A 119 22.77 1.84 1.20
C VAL A 119 21.47 2.08 1.97
N ALA A 120 20.68 3.08 1.57
CA ALA A 120 19.40 3.40 2.20
C ALA A 120 18.38 2.26 2.06
N THR A 121 18.28 1.64 0.88
CA THR A 121 17.41 0.46 0.66
C THR A 121 17.85 -0.72 1.53
N ALA A 122 19.15 -1.03 1.59
CA ALA A 122 19.67 -2.11 2.43
C ALA A 122 19.44 -1.84 3.93
N ALA A 123 19.72 -0.61 4.38
CA ALA A 123 19.49 -0.20 5.77
C ALA A 123 18.00 -0.27 6.15
N GLY A 124 17.12 0.20 5.26
CA GLY A 124 15.67 0.11 5.45
C GLY A 124 15.18 -1.34 5.55
N LEU A 125 15.69 -2.24 4.70
CA LEU A 125 15.38 -3.67 4.77
C LEU A 125 15.86 -4.30 6.08
N VAL A 126 17.11 -4.03 6.47
CA VAL A 126 17.67 -4.53 7.74
C VAL A 126 16.85 -4.02 8.92
N LEU A 127 16.47 -2.75 8.92
CA LEU A 127 15.64 -2.16 9.97
C LEU A 127 14.25 -2.79 10.01
N ALA A 128 13.61 -3.00 8.86
CA ALA A 128 12.30 -3.65 8.79
C ALA A 128 12.34 -5.07 9.34
N ILE A 129 13.37 -5.86 8.99
CA ILE A 129 13.58 -7.21 9.54
C ILE A 129 13.84 -7.14 11.04
N ALA A 130 14.67 -6.20 11.50
CA ALA A 130 14.92 -6.03 12.93
C ALA A 130 13.65 -5.69 13.71
N LEU A 131 12.75 -4.87 13.15
CA LEU A 131 11.46 -4.54 13.74
C LEU A 131 10.50 -5.74 13.76
N ASP A 132 10.45 -6.53 12.68
CA ASP A 132 9.66 -7.77 12.62
C ASP A 132 10.08 -8.79 13.70
N GLN A 133 11.37 -8.87 14.00
CA GLN A 133 11.90 -9.73 15.06
C GLN A 133 11.62 -9.23 16.48
N LEU A 134 11.17 -7.98 16.65
CA LEU A 134 10.89 -7.38 17.96
C LEU A 134 9.46 -7.64 18.47
N GLY A 135 8.56 -8.18 17.64
CA GLY A 135 7.22 -8.65 18.04
C GLY A 135 6.07 -8.14 17.20
#